data_AF-A0A9D1VIM5-F1
#
_entry.id   AF-A0A9D1VIM5-F1
#
_cell.length_a   1.000
_cell.length_b   1.000
_cell.length_c   1.000
_cell.angle_alpha   90.00
_cell.angle_beta   90.00
_cell.angle_gamma   90.00
#
_symmetry.space_group_name_H-M   'P 1'
#
loop_
_entity.id
_entity.type
_entity.pdbx_description
1 polymer ?
#
loop_
_entity_poly.entity_id
_entity_poly.type
_entity_poly.pdbx_seq_one_letter_code
_entity_poly.pdbx_strand_id
1 'polypeptide(L)'
;MGNGPAKLVPSAKEKQAALLLLIHHYVKDIPVPITEDGIAKVPVWRIDCDKLTAKIHHPLKEWRTVLGINEPTPHGIHYDRTGSVVKKDKQLQAEKNKPDTMASASIKK
;
A
#
# COMPACT_ATOMS: atom_id res chain seq x y z
N MET A 1 5.12 2.79 4.03
CA MET A 1 4.94 3.35 5.38
C MET A 1 5.11 4.85 5.33
N GLY A 2 4.01 5.57 5.53
CA GLY A 2 4.04 7.00 5.83
C GLY A 2 4.10 7.20 7.33
N ASN A 3 4.93 8.15 7.77
CA ASN A 3 5.04 8.52 9.19
C ASN A 3 4.62 9.97 9.37
N GLY A 4 3.84 10.23 10.42
CA GLY A 4 3.38 11.57 10.78
C GLY A 4 2.60 11.55 12.08
N PRO A 5 2.39 12.71 12.73
CA PRO A 5 1.56 12.81 13.92
C PRO A 5 0.09 12.61 13.56
N ALA A 6 -0.62 11.80 14.36
CA ALA A 6 -2.07 11.69 14.26
C ALA A 6 -2.73 12.96 14.83
N LYS A 7 -3.63 13.57 14.05
CA LYS A 7 -4.41 14.74 14.44
C LYS A 7 -5.90 14.40 14.40
N LEU A 8 -6.63 14.80 15.44
CA LEU A 8 -8.09 14.66 15.44
C LEU A 8 -8.68 15.63 14.42
N VAL A 9 -9.64 15.17 13.63
CA VAL A 9 -10.39 15.99 12.68
C VAL A 9 -11.61 16.58 13.40
N PRO A 10 -11.68 17.91 13.62
CA PRO A 10 -12.78 18.50 14.39
C PRO A 10 -14.04 18.75 13.54
N SER A 11 -13.88 19.02 12.25
CA SER A 11 -14.96 19.40 11.34
C SER A 11 -15.85 18.20 10.99
N ALA A 12 -17.16 18.28 11.31
CA ALA A 12 -18.12 17.23 10.96
C ALA A 12 -18.16 16.97 9.45
N LYS A 13 -18.09 18.03 8.64
CA LYS A 13 -17.99 17.94 7.18
C LYS A 13 -16.73 17.18 6.71
N GLU A 14 -15.57 17.45 7.30
CA GLU A 14 -14.34 16.72 6.96
C GLU A 14 -14.42 15.25 7.41
N LYS A 15 -15.01 14.97 8.58
CA LYS A 15 -15.26 13.59 9.04
C LYS A 15 -16.15 12.84 8.04
N GLN A 16 -17.21 13.49 7.56
CA GLN A 16 -18.15 12.91 6.60
C GLN A 16 -17.45 12.55 5.30
N ALA A 17 -16.69 13.49 4.73
CA ALA A 17 -15.95 13.30 3.50
C ALA A 17 -14.92 12.16 3.63
N ALA A 18 -14.17 12.12 4.74
CA ALA A 18 -13.20 11.05 5.00
C ALA A 18 -13.87 9.67 5.08
N LEU A 19 -15.00 9.58 5.78
CA LEU A 19 -15.72 8.32 5.95
C LEU A 19 -16.35 7.83 4.63
N LEU A 20 -16.94 8.74 3.85
CA LEU A 20 -17.46 8.45 2.51
C LEU A 20 -16.37 7.92 1.59
N LEU A 21 -15.20 8.57 1.58
CA LEU A 21 -14.07 8.16 0.75
C LEU A 21 -13.55 6.76 1.15
N LEU A 22 -13.51 6.47 2.45
CA LEU A 22 -13.11 5.16 2.96
C LEU A 22 -14.13 4.09 2.58
N ILE A 23 -15.43 4.35 2.73
CA ILE A 23 -16.49 3.39 2.40
C ILE A 23 -16.56 3.13 0.90
N HIS A 24 -16.44 4.16 0.05
CA HIS A 24 -16.40 4.00 -1.40
C HIS A 24 -15.27 3.08 -1.89
N HIS A 25 -14.19 2.94 -1.11
CA HIS A 25 -13.13 1.98 -1.42
C HIS A 25 -13.57 0.52 -1.30
N TYR A 26 -14.54 0.22 -0.42
CA TYR A 26 -15.00 -1.14 -0.12
C TYR A 26 -16.36 -1.47 -0.71
N VAL A 27 -17.21 -0.47 -0.93
CA VAL A 27 -18.58 -0.65 -1.39
C VAL A 27 -18.85 0.28 -2.58
N LYS A 28 -19.42 -0.28 -3.64
CA LYS A 28 -19.70 0.46 -4.88
C LYS A 28 -20.79 1.52 -4.67
N ASP A 29 -21.85 1.14 -3.97
CA ASP A 29 -23.01 1.99 -3.69
C ASP A 29 -23.24 2.04 -2.17
N ILE A 30 -23.44 3.24 -1.63
CA ILE A 30 -23.69 3.46 -0.21
C ILE A 30 -25.21 3.48 0.01
N PRO A 31 -25.79 2.47 0.69
CA PRO A 31 -27.25 2.34 0.79
C PRO A 31 -27.89 3.32 1.79
N VAL A 32 -27.10 3.95 2.67
CA VAL A 32 -27.58 4.86 3.72
C VAL A 32 -26.79 6.17 3.71
N PRO A 33 -27.44 7.34 3.70
CA PRO A 33 -26.75 8.62 3.79
C PRO A 33 -25.99 8.76 5.11
N ILE A 34 -24.71 9.11 5.01
CA ILE A 34 -23.88 9.46 6.17
C ILE A 34 -24.05 10.95 6.40
N THR A 35 -24.80 11.36 7.42
CA THR A 35 -25.04 12.78 7.75
C THR A 35 -24.03 13.29 8.77
N GLU A 36 -23.83 14.61 8.81
CA GLU A 36 -22.93 15.26 9.78
C GLU A 36 -23.34 14.97 11.24
N ASP A 37 -24.65 14.98 11.53
CA ASP A 37 -25.19 14.68 12.85
C ASP A 37 -24.93 13.22 13.28
N GLY A 38 -25.07 12.28 12.33
CA GLY A 38 -24.86 10.85 12.59
C GLY A 38 -23.41 10.52 12.95
N ILE A 39 -22.46 11.35 12.53
CA ILE A 39 -21.02 11.14 12.75
C ILE A 39 -20.42 12.11 13.78
N ALA A 40 -21.22 12.97 14.41
CA ALA A 40 -20.72 13.95 15.37
C ALA A 40 -19.88 13.29 16.48
N LYS A 41 -20.32 12.12 16.95
CA LYS A 41 -19.67 11.32 18.00
C LYS A 41 -18.55 10.40 17.50
N VAL A 42 -18.34 10.31 16.19
CA VAL A 42 -17.30 9.44 15.61
C VAL A 42 -15.96 10.18 15.65
N PRO A 43 -14.92 9.61 16.31
CA PRO A 43 -13.57 10.17 16.26
C PRO A 43 -12.92 9.79 14.93
N VAL A 44 -12.50 10.80 14.17
CA VAL A 44 -11.73 10.62 12.94
C VAL A 44 -10.36 11.23 13.14
N TRP A 45 -9.34 10.46 12.80
CA TRP A 45 -7.94 10.86 12.90
C TRP A 45 -7.33 10.93 11.52
N ARG A 46 -6.56 11.99 11.26
CA ARG A 46 -5.78 12.19 10.05
C ARG A 46 -4.30 12.08 10.39
N ILE A 47 -3.54 11.40 9.54
CA ILE A 47 -2.08 11.36 9.62
C ILE A 47 -1.54 12.13 8.42
N ASP A 48 -1.00 13.32 8.67
CA ASP A 48 -0.31 14.10 7.65
C ASP A 48 1.09 13.47 7.49
N CYS A 49 1.32 12.77 6.36
CA CYS A 49 2.58 12.05 6.13
C CYS A 49 3.57 12.94 5.35
N ASP A 50 4.58 13.47 6.02
CA ASP A 50 5.62 14.29 5.37
C ASP A 50 6.68 13.44 4.67
N LYS A 51 6.84 12.18 5.12
CA LYS A 51 7.78 11.21 4.55
C LYS A 51 7.07 9.89 4.30
N LEU A 52 7.09 9.48 3.05
CA LEU A 52 6.59 8.19 2.58
C LEU A 52 7.76 7.32 2.17
N THR A 53 7.86 6.14 2.76
CA THR A 53 8.79 5.09 2.31
C THR A 53 8.00 3.93 1.77
N ALA A 54 8.38 3.37 0.64
CA ALA A 54 7.75 2.18 0.08
C ALA A 54 8.83 1.17 -0.29
N LYS A 55 8.54 -0.12 -0.06
CA LYS A 55 9.33 -1.22 -0.62
C LYS A 55 8.53 -1.78 -1.78
N ILE A 56 9.16 -1.84 -2.96
CA ILE A 56 8.53 -2.38 -4.17
C ILE A 56 9.15 -3.74 -4.42
N HIS A 57 8.31 -4.78 -4.39
CA HIS A 57 8.70 -6.11 -4.84
C HIS A 57 8.48 -6.20 -6.35
N HIS A 58 9.47 -6.72 -7.09
CA HIS A 58 9.44 -6.84 -8.55
C HIS A 58 9.08 -5.51 -9.27
N PRO A 59 9.87 -4.44 -9.09
CA PRO A 59 9.62 -3.17 -9.77
C PRO A 59 9.61 -3.34 -11.29
N LEU A 60 8.68 -2.67 -11.96
CA LEU A 60 8.64 -2.56 -13.42
C LEU A 60 9.96 -2.00 -13.95
N LYS A 61 10.34 -2.36 -15.18
CA LYS A 61 11.59 -1.91 -15.82
C LYS A 61 11.81 -0.39 -15.72
N GLU A 62 10.75 0.38 -15.94
CA GLU A 62 10.76 1.84 -15.85
C GLU A 62 11.10 2.36 -14.45
N TRP A 63 10.51 1.74 -13.42
CA TRP A 63 10.77 2.09 -12.03
C TRP A 63 12.20 1.73 -11.63
N ARG A 64 12.76 0.64 -12.17
CA ARG A 64 14.16 0.26 -11.92
C ARG A 64 15.13 1.28 -12.49
N THR A 65 14.87 1.76 -13.71
CA THR A 65 15.65 2.82 -14.34
C THR A 65 15.59 4.11 -13.52
N VAL A 66 14.39 4.54 -13.10
CA VAL A 66 14.22 5.76 -12.31
C VAL A 66 14.87 5.65 -10.92
N LEU A 67 14.81 4.47 -10.30
CA LEU A 67 15.38 4.22 -8.97
C LEU A 67 16.87 3.86 -9.00
N GLY A 68 17.52 3.82 -10.17
CA GLY A 68 18.94 3.45 -10.31
C GLY A 68 19.25 1.99 -9.93
N ILE A 69 18.27 1.09 -10.01
CA ILE A 69 18.42 -0.32 -9.64
C ILE A 69 19.08 -1.06 -10.82
N ASN A 70 20.38 -1.33 -10.71
CA ASN A 70 21.18 -2.02 -11.73
C ASN A 70 21.25 -3.55 -11.55
N GLU A 71 20.50 -4.10 -10.60
CA GLU A 71 20.49 -5.53 -10.33
C GLU A 71 19.76 -6.32 -11.43
N PRO A 72 20.07 -7.62 -11.62
CA PRO A 72 19.29 -8.50 -12.50
C PRO A 72 17.82 -8.53 -12.07
N THR A 73 16.88 -8.71 -13.00
CA THR A 73 15.46 -8.82 -12.62
C THR A 73 15.25 -10.03 -11.71
N PRO A 74 14.68 -9.85 -10.51
CA PRO A 74 14.46 -10.96 -9.60
C PRO A 74 13.54 -11.99 -10.26
N HIS A 75 13.87 -13.27 -10.10
CA HIS A 75 13.01 -14.36 -10.56
C HIS A 75 11.65 -14.29 -9.84
N GLY A 76 10.56 -14.55 -10.55
CA GLY A 76 9.24 -14.57 -9.94
C GLY A 76 8.08 -14.29 -10.89
N ILE A 77 7.00 -13.75 -10.31
CA ILE A 77 5.81 -13.30 -11.04
C ILE A 77 5.97 -11.81 -11.32
N HIS A 78 5.95 -11.45 -12.60
CA HIS A 78 6.06 -10.08 -13.07
C HIS A 78 4.69 -9.59 -13.51
N TYR A 79 4.35 -8.36 -13.12
CA TYR A 79 3.06 -7.74 -13.39
C TYR A 79 3.20 -6.58 -14.37
N ASP A 80 2.12 -6.20 -15.07
CA ASP A 80 2.05 -4.98 -15.87
C ASP A 80 1.53 -3.79 -15.05
N ARG A 81 1.33 -2.65 -15.71
CA ARG A 81 0.80 -1.42 -15.09
C ARG A 81 -0.63 -1.54 -14.55
N THR A 82 -1.37 -2.58 -14.94
CA THR A 82 -2.73 -2.87 -14.47
C THR A 82 -2.76 -3.92 -13.36
N GLY A 83 -1.60 -4.49 -13.01
CA GLY A 83 -1.49 -5.59 -12.05
C GLY A 83 -1.75 -6.97 -12.65
N SER A 84 -1.82 -7.08 -13.99
CA SER A 84 -1.99 -8.38 -14.66
C SER A 84 -0.64 -9.10 -14.78
N VAL A 85 -0.62 -10.42 -14.65
CA VAL A 85 0.62 -11.22 -14.75
C VAL A 85 1.14 -11.23 -16.19
N VAL A 86 2.36 -10.74 -16.40
CA VAL A 86 3.04 -10.66 -17.71
C VAL A 86 3.97 -11.84 -17.91
N LYS A 87 4.63 -12.29 -16.84
CA LYS A 87 5.61 -13.36 -16.91
C LYS A 87 5.69 -14.11 -15.58
N LYS A 88 5.84 -15.43 -15.66
CA LYS A 88 6.14 -16.29 -14.51
C LYS A 88 7.41 -17.07 -14.84
N ASP A 89 8.49 -16.76 -14.16
CA ASP A 89 9.74 -17.50 -14.34
C ASP A 89 9.58 -18.91 -13.74
N LYS A 90 10.13 -19.95 -14.41
CA LYS A 90 10.21 -21.29 -13.83
C LYS A 90 11.19 -21.25 -12.65
N GLN A 91 10.76 -21.64 -11.46
CA GLN A 91 11.63 -21.75 -10.28
C GLN A 91 12.82 -22.66 -10.61
N LEU A 92 14.03 -22.11 -10.59
CA LEU A 92 15.26 -22.89 -10.56
C LEU A 92 15.33 -23.55 -9.17
N GLN A 93 15.39 -24.89 -9.13
CA GLN A 93 15.36 -25.67 -7.89
C GLN A 93 16.53 -25.38 -6.92
N ALA A 94 17.52 -24.58 -7.32
CA ALA A 94 18.73 -24.26 -6.55
C ALA A 94 18.57 -23.17 -5.47
N GLU A 95 17.46 -22.42 -5.45
CA GLU A 95 17.27 -21.30 -4.50
C GLU A 95 16.41 -21.65 -3.27
N LYS A 96 16.00 -22.91 -3.10
CA LYS A 96 15.12 -23.33 -1.97
C LYS A 96 15.66 -23.04 -0.56
N ASN A 97 16.95 -22.73 -0.40
CA ASN A 97 17.58 -22.50 0.91
C ASN A 97 18.29 -21.16 1.04
N LYS A 98 18.13 -20.22 0.09
CA LYS A 98 18.54 -18.84 0.34
C LYS A 98 17.31 -18.06 0.80
N PRO A 99 17.34 -17.42 1.99
CA PRO A 99 16.30 -16.46 2.31
C PRO A 99 16.25 -15.43 1.19
N ASP A 100 15.06 -15.17 0.66
CA ASP A 100 14.82 -14.29 -0.50
C ASP A 100 15.39 -12.87 -0.33
N THR A 101 15.87 -12.52 0.87
CA THR A 101 16.73 -11.37 1.16
C THR A 101 17.10 -11.41 2.65
N MET A 102 18.27 -10.87 3.03
CA MET A 102 18.59 -10.55 4.45
C MET A 102 17.68 -9.46 5.05
N ALA A 103 16.59 -9.07 4.37
CA ALA A 103 15.72 -7.95 4.73
C ALA A 103 14.31 -8.40 5.16
N SER A 104 14.12 -9.69 5.48
CA SER A 104 12.90 -10.19 6.11
C SER A 104 12.96 -10.02 7.63
N ALA A 105 11.99 -9.29 8.16
CA ALA A 105 11.73 -9.17 9.59
C ALA A 105 11.13 -10.47 10.14
N SER A 106 11.90 -11.56 10.15
CA SER A 106 11.64 -12.72 11.00
C SER A 106 12.87 -13.64 11.02
N ILE A 107 14.01 -13.12 11.47
CA ILE A 107 14.98 -13.99 12.15
C ILE A 107 14.57 -13.93 13.62
N LYS A 108 13.77 -14.91 14.06
CA LYS A 108 13.69 -15.21 15.49
C LYS A 108 15.08 -15.73 15.88
N LYS A 109 15.76 -15.00 16.77
CA LYS A 109 16.85 -15.56 17.55
C LYS A 109 16.32 -16.67 18.45
#